data_AF-A0A4R4QFN0-F1
#
_entry.id   AF-A0A4R4QFN0-F1
#
_cell.length_a   1.000
_cell.length_b   1.000
_cell.length_c   1.000
_cell.angle_alpha   90.00
_cell.angle_beta   90.00
_cell.angle_gamma   90.00
#
_symmetry.space_group_name_H-M   'P 1'
#
loop_
_entity.id
_entity.type
_entity.pdbx_description
1 polymer ?
#
loop_
_entity_poly.entity_id
_entity_poly.type
_entity_poly.pdbx_seq_one_letter_code
_entity_poly.pdbx_strand_id
1 'polypeptide(L)'
;MVYIAVPENQDFYDKHRAPAGHVPNYVSAFAARPAVFDAWLQLNAAVKASMDLRRYEIATFAAATALKSSYCSLAHGQILTNNFYTADEVTEFAGETADDPVDRAVMAFARKVALAADTVTQEDVDELKAHGLGDDDVLDVVLAAAARCFFSKTLDGTGTQPDSVFNALPETLRTALTVGRPIES
;
A
#
# COMPACT_ATOMS: atom_id res chain seq x y z
N MET A 1 2.07 -9.54 -15.63
CA MET A 1 3.29 -9.39 -16.49
C MET A 1 4.35 -8.53 -15.78
N VAL A 2 5.65 -8.87 -15.90
CA VAL A 2 6.80 -8.12 -15.34
C VAL A 2 7.81 -7.87 -16.49
N TYR A 3 8.50 -6.73 -16.51
CA TYR A 3 9.40 -6.28 -17.59
C TYR A 3 10.85 -6.77 -17.48
N ILE A 4 11.16 -7.54 -16.44
CA ILE A 4 12.49 -8.11 -16.22
C ILE A 4 12.47 -9.61 -16.40
N ALA A 5 13.61 -10.20 -16.75
CA ALA A 5 13.77 -11.65 -16.76
C ALA A 5 13.59 -12.19 -15.34
N VAL A 6 12.70 -13.16 -15.19
CA VAL A 6 12.39 -13.79 -13.90
C VAL A 6 12.94 -15.21 -13.91
N PRO A 7 13.78 -15.60 -12.94
CA PRO A 7 14.29 -16.96 -12.91
C PRO A 7 13.17 -17.97 -12.59
N GLU A 8 13.33 -19.19 -13.09
CA GLU A 8 12.57 -20.33 -12.58
C GLU A 8 13.04 -20.64 -11.15
N ASN A 9 12.15 -20.43 -10.18
CA ASN A 9 12.42 -20.66 -8.76
C ASN A 9 11.17 -21.24 -8.09
N GLN A 10 10.93 -22.53 -8.35
CA GLN A 10 9.70 -23.21 -7.95
C GLN A 10 9.49 -23.17 -6.42
N ASP A 11 10.56 -23.41 -5.66
CA ASP A 11 10.51 -23.36 -4.18
C ASP A 11 10.07 -21.99 -3.67
N PHE A 12 10.55 -20.90 -4.28
CA PHE A 12 10.15 -19.54 -3.91
C PHE A 12 8.67 -19.28 -4.24
N TYR A 13 8.20 -19.72 -5.42
CA TYR A 13 6.79 -19.56 -5.79
C TYR A 13 5.85 -20.37 -4.90
N ASP A 14 6.22 -21.61 -4.56
CA ASP A 14 5.41 -22.46 -3.70
C ASP A 14 5.38 -21.95 -2.25
N LYS A 15 6.49 -21.39 -1.75
CA LYS A 15 6.53 -20.71 -0.44
C LYS A 15 5.60 -19.50 -0.36
N HIS A 16 5.40 -18.79 -1.48
CA HIS A 16 4.64 -17.53 -1.52
C HIS A 16 3.31 -17.64 -2.27
N ARG A 17 2.79 -18.86 -2.43
CA ARG A 17 1.47 -19.10 -3.00
C ARG A 17 0.39 -18.60 -2.04
N ALA A 18 -0.56 -17.84 -2.56
CA ALA A 18 -1.71 -17.38 -1.79
C ALA A 18 -2.60 -18.57 -1.38
N PRO A 19 -3.40 -18.48 -0.30
CA PRO A 19 -4.32 -19.54 0.11
C PRO A 19 -5.31 -19.97 -0.99
N ALA A 20 -5.66 -19.05 -1.89
CA ALA A 20 -6.49 -19.32 -3.07
C ALA A 20 -5.77 -20.10 -4.19
N GLY A 21 -4.51 -20.50 -3.98
CA GLY A 21 -3.73 -21.34 -4.88
C GLY A 21 -2.97 -20.62 -5.99
N HIS A 22 -3.20 -19.32 -6.22
CA HIS A 22 -2.42 -18.54 -7.18
C HIS A 22 -1.13 -17.98 -6.54
N VAL A 23 -0.13 -17.70 -7.37
CA VAL A 23 1.08 -16.98 -6.95
C VAL A 23 0.85 -15.50 -7.28
N PRO A 24 0.86 -14.60 -6.28
CA PRO A 24 0.67 -13.18 -6.55
C PRO A 24 1.72 -12.63 -7.50
N ASN A 25 1.32 -11.77 -8.43
CA ASN A 25 2.18 -11.18 -9.44
C ASN A 25 3.38 -10.42 -8.85
N TYR A 26 3.24 -9.84 -7.66
CA TYR A 26 4.39 -9.21 -6.98
C TYR A 26 5.50 -10.20 -6.64
N VAL A 27 5.22 -11.49 -6.43
CA VAL A 27 6.23 -12.50 -6.08
C VAL A 27 7.26 -12.60 -7.20
N SER A 28 6.82 -12.60 -8.46
CA SER A 28 7.69 -12.61 -9.64
C SER A 28 8.65 -11.43 -9.70
N ALA A 29 8.27 -10.25 -9.19
CA ALA A 29 9.15 -9.09 -9.14
C ALA A 29 10.38 -9.30 -8.22
N PHE A 30 10.28 -10.20 -7.24
CA PHE A 30 11.34 -10.50 -6.30
C PHE A 30 12.01 -11.86 -6.51
N ALA A 31 11.55 -12.70 -7.44
CA ALA A 31 12.07 -14.06 -7.60
C ALA A 31 13.58 -14.10 -7.95
N ALA A 32 14.12 -13.04 -8.56
CA ALA A 32 15.56 -12.88 -8.80
C ALA A 32 16.37 -12.53 -7.53
N ARG A 33 15.72 -12.05 -6.47
CA ARG A 33 16.34 -11.68 -5.19
C ARG A 33 15.45 -12.10 -3.99
N PRO A 34 15.24 -13.41 -3.74
CA PRO A 34 14.38 -13.88 -2.65
C PRO A 34 14.74 -13.35 -1.26
N ALA A 35 16.04 -13.19 -0.97
CA ALA A 35 16.51 -12.64 0.30
C ALA A 35 16.04 -11.19 0.54
N VAL A 36 15.84 -10.40 -0.52
CA VAL A 36 15.28 -9.04 -0.41
C VAL A 36 13.81 -9.12 -0.03
N PHE A 37 13.06 -10.08 -0.60
CA PHE A 37 11.65 -10.26 -0.25
C PHE A 37 11.47 -10.74 1.20
N ASP A 38 12.30 -11.70 1.64
CA ASP A 38 12.28 -12.17 3.03
C ASP A 38 12.62 -11.04 4.03
N ALA A 39 13.58 -10.17 3.69
CA ALA A 39 13.90 -9.00 4.51
C ALA A 39 12.77 -7.95 4.50
N TRP A 40 12.14 -7.72 3.34
CA TRP A 40 10.97 -6.87 3.22
C TRP A 40 9.80 -7.36 4.08
N LEU A 41 9.51 -8.67 4.08
CA LEU A 41 8.46 -9.25 4.91
C LEU A 41 8.71 -9.00 6.40
N GLN A 42 9.96 -9.15 6.86
CA GLN A 42 10.33 -8.86 8.25
C GLN A 42 10.18 -7.39 8.60
N LEU A 43 10.67 -6.49 7.75
CA LEU A 43 10.53 -5.04 7.94
C LEU A 43 9.05 -4.63 7.99
N ASN A 44 8.26 -5.08 7.02
CA ASN A 44 6.85 -4.73 6.94
C ASN A 44 6.05 -5.30 8.12
N ALA A 45 6.39 -6.49 8.59
CA ALA A 45 5.78 -7.06 9.80
C ALA A 45 6.10 -6.24 11.06
N ALA A 46 7.34 -5.76 11.19
CA ALA A 46 7.73 -4.91 12.31
C ALA A 46 6.98 -3.58 12.31
N VAL A 47 6.88 -2.91 11.14
CA VAL A 47 6.10 -1.67 10.97
C VAL A 47 4.62 -1.90 11.28
N LYS A 48 4.05 -3.02 10.84
CA LYS A 48 2.64 -3.33 11.09
C LYS A 48 2.35 -3.65 12.56
N ALA A 49 3.31 -4.21 13.29
CA ALA A 49 3.13 -4.65 14.67
C ALA A 49 3.15 -3.50 15.69
N SER A 50 3.75 -2.35 15.37
CA SER A 50 3.76 -1.17 16.25
C SER A 50 2.49 -0.32 16.15
N MET A 51 1.68 -0.53 15.10
CA MET A 51 0.60 0.37 14.71
C MET A 51 -0.78 -0.28 14.84
N ASP A 52 -1.80 0.54 15.12
CA ASP A 52 -3.19 0.13 14.90
C ASP A 52 -3.41 -0.27 13.44
N LEU A 53 -4.12 -1.40 13.23
CA LEU A 53 -4.31 -1.97 11.90
C LEU A 53 -5.07 -1.01 10.98
N ARG A 54 -6.13 -0.34 11.47
CA ARG A 54 -6.91 0.61 10.66
C ARG A 54 -6.01 1.73 10.17
N ARG A 55 -5.21 2.33 11.07
CA ARG A 55 -4.31 3.43 10.74
C ARG A 55 -3.19 3.02 9.78
N TYR A 56 -2.62 1.82 9.95
CA TYR A 56 -1.63 1.27 9.02
C TYR A 56 -2.20 1.16 7.60
N GLU A 57 -3.40 0.61 7.46
CA GLU A 57 -4.03 0.42 6.14
C GLU A 57 -4.38 1.77 5.50
N ILE A 58 -4.82 2.77 6.29
CA ILE A 58 -5.09 4.14 5.80
C ILE A 58 -3.82 4.83 5.29
N ALA A 59 -2.75 4.85 6.10
CA ALA A 59 -1.49 5.49 5.71
C ALA A 59 -0.90 4.83 4.46
N THR A 60 -0.96 3.49 4.42
CA THR A 60 -0.45 2.69 3.30
C THR A 60 -1.28 2.90 2.03
N PHE A 61 -2.60 2.97 2.14
CA PHE A 61 -3.51 3.26 1.04
C PHE A 61 -3.28 4.68 0.47
N ALA A 62 -3.18 5.68 1.35
CA ALA A 62 -2.94 7.07 0.95
C ALA A 62 -1.60 7.25 0.23
N ALA A 63 -0.53 6.63 0.74
CA ALA A 63 0.75 6.62 0.06
C ALA A 63 0.71 5.87 -1.28
N ALA A 64 0.02 4.72 -1.37
CA ALA A 64 -0.10 3.95 -2.62
C ALA A 64 -0.84 4.74 -3.72
N THR A 65 -1.96 5.37 -3.36
CA THR A 65 -2.76 6.18 -4.29
C THR A 65 -1.98 7.40 -4.79
N ALA A 66 -1.29 8.11 -3.91
CA ALA A 66 -0.40 9.22 -4.29
C ALA A 66 0.75 8.78 -5.21
N LEU A 67 1.32 7.61 -4.97
CA LEU A 67 2.35 7.00 -5.82
C LEU A 67 1.80 6.43 -7.13
N LYS A 68 0.48 6.47 -7.35
CA LYS A 68 -0.23 5.89 -8.51
C LYS A 68 0.00 4.38 -8.65
N SER A 69 0.18 3.68 -7.53
CA SER A 69 0.46 2.25 -7.52
C SER A 69 -0.82 1.43 -7.45
N SER A 70 -1.41 1.09 -8.60
CA SER A 70 -2.68 0.34 -8.66
C SER A 70 -2.70 -0.91 -7.79
N TYR A 71 -1.62 -1.68 -7.79
CA TYR A 71 -1.54 -2.95 -7.06
C TYR A 71 -1.80 -2.70 -5.57
N CYS A 72 -1.15 -1.69 -5.03
CA CYS A 72 -1.17 -1.43 -3.60
C CYS A 72 -2.42 -0.65 -3.22
N SER A 73 -2.90 0.24 -4.09
CA SER A 73 -4.21 0.89 -3.93
C SER A 73 -5.33 -0.15 -3.85
N LEU A 74 -5.39 -1.11 -4.78
CA LEU A 74 -6.39 -2.18 -4.80
C LEU A 74 -6.26 -3.11 -3.59
N ALA A 75 -5.05 -3.56 -3.25
CA ALA A 75 -4.82 -4.47 -2.14
C ALA A 75 -5.21 -3.86 -0.79
N HIS A 76 -4.73 -2.65 -0.49
CA HIS A 76 -5.03 -1.98 0.78
C HIS A 76 -6.47 -1.43 0.80
N GLY A 77 -7.00 -0.99 -0.34
CA GLY A 77 -8.41 -0.60 -0.46
C GLY A 77 -9.36 -1.76 -0.18
N GLN A 78 -9.07 -2.97 -0.68
CA GLN A 78 -9.84 -4.16 -0.35
C GLN A 78 -9.81 -4.49 1.15
N ILE A 79 -8.65 -4.36 1.81
CA ILE A 79 -8.54 -4.57 3.26
C ILE A 79 -9.40 -3.54 4.02
N LEU A 80 -9.33 -2.26 3.63
CA LEU A 80 -10.15 -1.20 4.22
C LEU A 80 -11.65 -1.51 4.06
N THR A 81 -12.09 -1.87 2.85
CA THR A 81 -13.50 -2.20 2.56
C THR A 81 -13.98 -3.44 3.31
N ASN A 82 -13.11 -4.42 3.53
CA ASN A 82 -13.51 -5.67 4.19
C ASN A 82 -13.60 -5.55 5.72
N ASN A 83 -12.93 -4.57 6.33
CA ASN A 83 -12.75 -4.54 7.79
C ASN A 83 -13.19 -3.24 8.48
N PHE A 84 -13.15 -2.10 7.80
CA PHE A 84 -13.23 -0.80 8.47
C PHE A 84 -14.18 0.21 7.82
N TYR A 85 -14.33 0.16 6.50
CA TYR A 85 -15.09 1.14 5.72
C TYR A 85 -15.94 0.45 4.66
N THR A 86 -16.92 1.17 4.13
CA THR A 86 -17.69 0.79 2.95
C THR A 86 -16.87 0.99 1.67
N ALA A 87 -17.32 0.40 0.56
CA ALA A 87 -16.67 0.60 -0.74
C ALA A 87 -16.76 2.07 -1.22
N ASP A 88 -17.84 2.76 -0.85
CA ASP A 88 -18.05 4.16 -1.21
C ASP A 88 -17.09 5.09 -0.43
N GLU A 89 -16.96 4.90 0.88
CA GLU A 89 -15.98 5.63 1.70
C GLU A 89 -14.53 5.42 1.20
N VAL A 90 -14.14 4.17 0.88
CA VAL A 90 -12.79 3.91 0.34
C VAL A 90 -12.60 4.53 -1.06
N THR A 91 -13.66 4.61 -1.85
CA THR A 91 -13.62 5.29 -3.16
C THR A 91 -13.39 6.80 -2.98
N GLU A 92 -14.05 7.42 -2.00
CA GLU A 92 -13.85 8.83 -1.63
C GLU A 92 -12.42 9.08 -1.14
N PHE A 93 -11.83 8.14 -0.40
CA PHE A 93 -10.45 8.26 0.07
C PHE A 93 -9.44 8.42 -1.08
N ALA A 94 -9.70 7.81 -2.25
CA ALA A 94 -8.87 7.97 -3.44
C ALA A 94 -8.92 9.41 -4.01
N GLY A 95 -10.04 10.11 -3.79
CA GLY A 95 -10.20 11.55 -4.06
C GLY A 95 -9.75 12.46 -2.91
N GLU A 96 -9.06 11.90 -1.91
CA GLU A 96 -8.54 12.60 -0.73
C GLU A 96 -9.61 13.13 0.24
N THR A 97 -10.83 12.61 0.15
CA THR A 97 -11.93 12.98 1.04
C THR A 97 -12.19 11.85 2.03
N ALA A 98 -11.70 11.99 3.25
CA ALA A 98 -12.11 11.16 4.38
C ALA A 98 -12.91 12.02 5.35
N ASP A 99 -14.00 11.49 5.92
CA ASP A 99 -14.86 12.24 6.86
C ASP A 99 -14.20 12.42 8.23
N ASP A 100 -13.60 11.34 8.76
CA ASP A 100 -12.87 11.35 10.03
C ASP A 100 -11.66 12.31 9.94
N PRO A 101 -11.59 13.34 10.81
CA PRO A 101 -10.49 14.30 10.79
C PRO A 101 -9.13 13.68 11.08
N VAL A 102 -9.06 12.66 11.91
CA VAL A 102 -7.81 11.94 12.21
C VAL A 102 -7.33 11.21 10.96
N ASP A 103 -8.23 10.48 10.31
CA ASP A 103 -7.90 9.71 9.11
C ASP A 103 -7.46 10.65 7.98
N ARG A 104 -8.17 11.77 7.79
CA ARG A 104 -7.82 12.79 6.80
C ARG A 104 -6.41 13.37 7.03
N ALA A 105 -6.06 13.70 8.28
CA ALA A 105 -4.72 14.18 8.63
C ALA A 105 -3.64 13.12 8.39
N VAL A 106 -3.89 11.87 8.80
CA VAL A 106 -2.98 10.73 8.55
C VAL A 106 -2.76 10.53 7.05
N MET A 107 -3.82 10.57 6.25
CA MET A 107 -3.73 10.40 4.81
C MET A 107 -2.94 11.55 4.16
N ALA A 108 -3.23 12.80 4.50
CA ALA A 108 -2.53 13.97 3.98
C ALA A 108 -1.02 13.88 4.27
N PHE A 109 -0.65 13.53 5.50
CA PHE A 109 0.73 13.37 5.90
C PHE A 109 1.43 12.20 5.21
N ALA A 110 0.78 11.03 5.12
CA ALA A 110 1.32 9.86 4.42
C ALA A 110 1.58 10.16 2.93
N ARG A 111 0.70 10.92 2.26
CA ARG A 111 0.91 11.38 0.88
C ARG A 111 2.11 12.30 0.77
N LYS A 112 2.23 13.27 1.67
CA LYS A 112 3.36 14.21 1.69
C LYS A 112 4.69 13.47 1.91
N VAL A 113 4.74 12.53 2.85
CA VAL A 113 5.91 11.65 3.05
C VAL A 113 6.23 10.84 1.80
N ALA A 114 5.23 10.28 1.12
CA ALA A 114 5.46 9.46 -0.06
C ALA A 114 6.04 10.23 -1.26
N LEU A 115 5.63 11.49 -1.44
CA LEU A 115 5.97 12.30 -2.62
C LEU A 115 7.02 13.39 -2.39
N ALA A 116 7.12 13.94 -1.17
CA ALA A 116 7.90 15.14 -0.87
C ALA A 116 8.33 15.18 0.61
N ALA A 117 8.88 14.08 1.15
CA ALA A 117 9.31 13.98 2.54
C ALA A 117 10.31 15.07 2.96
N ASP A 118 11.11 15.59 2.03
CA ASP A 118 12.05 16.70 2.24
C ASP A 118 11.36 18.04 2.56
N THR A 119 10.07 18.15 2.27
CA THR A 119 9.24 19.33 2.55
C THR A 119 8.40 19.20 3.81
N VAL A 120 8.52 18.11 4.55
CA VAL A 120 7.86 17.93 5.86
C VAL A 120 8.41 18.95 6.84
N THR A 121 7.50 19.60 7.55
CA THR A 121 7.76 20.67 8.52
C THR A 121 7.25 20.27 9.90
N GLN A 122 7.59 21.07 10.92
CA GLN A 122 7.03 20.88 12.26
C GLN A 122 5.51 21.06 12.29
N GLU A 123 4.96 21.96 11.45
CA GLU A 123 3.51 22.20 11.38
C GLU A 123 2.74 20.96 10.93
N ASP A 124 3.30 20.19 9.98
CA ASP A 124 2.67 18.92 9.56
C ASP A 124 2.59 17.92 10.72
N VAL A 125 3.66 17.82 11.53
CA VAL A 125 3.69 16.93 12.71
C VAL A 125 2.73 17.42 13.79
N ASP A 126 2.69 18.72 14.02
CA ASP A 126 1.81 19.34 15.03
C ASP A 126 0.33 19.19 14.66
N GLU A 127 -0.02 19.15 13.37
CA GLU A 127 -1.38 18.85 12.90
C GLU A 127 -1.84 17.46 13.35
N LEU A 128 -1.00 16.41 13.21
CA LEU A 128 -1.33 15.07 13.71
C LEU A 128 -1.47 15.07 15.23
N LYS A 129 -0.58 15.77 15.94
CA LYS A 129 -0.63 15.88 17.41
C LYS A 129 -1.87 16.59 17.90
N ALA A 130 -2.36 17.60 17.18
CA ALA A 130 -3.61 18.29 17.47
C ALA A 130 -4.82 17.34 17.42
N HIS A 131 -4.71 16.24 16.66
CA HIS A 131 -5.69 15.15 16.60
C HIS A 131 -5.45 14.03 17.62
N GLY A 132 -4.50 14.20 18.55
CA GLY A 132 -4.24 13.27 19.64
C GLY A 132 -3.25 12.15 19.33
N LEU A 133 -2.55 12.22 18.19
CA LEU A 133 -1.48 11.26 17.87
C LEU A 133 -0.18 11.62 18.61
N GLY A 134 0.48 10.61 19.16
CA GLY A 134 1.79 10.75 19.80
C GLY A 134 2.95 10.72 18.80
N ASP A 135 4.17 10.93 19.29
CA ASP A 135 5.39 10.85 18.47
C ASP A 135 5.56 9.47 17.81
N ASP A 136 5.24 8.40 18.53
CA ASP A 136 5.30 7.03 18.01
C ASP A 136 4.28 6.83 16.87
N ASP A 137 3.05 7.37 17.00
CA ASP A 137 2.04 7.30 15.93
C ASP A 137 2.49 8.04 14.68
N VAL A 138 3.12 9.22 14.84
CA VAL A 138 3.67 9.99 13.72
C VAL A 138 4.78 9.20 13.02
N LEU A 139 5.70 8.61 13.79
CA LEU A 139 6.76 7.76 13.24
C LEU A 139 6.18 6.56 12.50
N ASP A 140 5.17 5.90 13.04
CA ASP A 140 4.51 4.76 12.39
C ASP A 140 3.90 5.15 11.04
N VAL A 141 3.25 6.32 10.93
CA VAL A 141 2.73 6.83 9.64
C VAL A 141 3.86 7.06 8.64
N VAL A 142 5.00 7.64 9.08
CA VAL A 142 6.19 7.82 8.23
C VAL A 142 6.71 6.46 7.75
N LEU A 143 6.84 5.48 8.65
CA LEU A 143 7.35 4.14 8.33
C LEU A 143 6.42 3.40 7.37
N ALA A 144 5.10 3.46 7.57
CA ALA A 144 4.13 2.88 6.66
C ALA A 144 4.22 3.50 5.26
N ALA A 145 4.29 4.83 5.15
CA ALA A 145 4.44 5.52 3.88
C ALA A 145 5.79 5.22 3.19
N ALA A 146 6.89 5.15 3.95
CA ALA A 146 8.22 4.82 3.44
C ALA A 146 8.31 3.36 2.96
N ALA A 147 7.72 2.42 3.71
CA ALA A 147 7.58 1.02 3.31
C ALA A 147 6.77 0.92 2.00
N ARG A 148 5.69 1.71 1.89
CA ARG A 148 4.87 1.81 0.69
C ARG A 148 5.66 2.33 -0.51
N CYS A 149 6.50 3.34 -0.31
CA CYS A 149 7.45 3.84 -1.31
C CYS A 149 8.34 2.73 -1.86
N PHE A 150 8.98 1.94 -1.00
CA PHE A 150 9.84 0.84 -1.43
C PHE A 150 9.05 -0.18 -2.27
N PHE A 151 7.96 -0.72 -1.73
CA PHE A 151 7.26 -1.82 -2.38
C PHE A 151 6.57 -1.34 -3.67
N SER A 152 5.94 -0.16 -3.68
CA SER A 152 5.22 0.34 -4.86
C SER A 152 6.17 0.67 -6.00
N LYS A 153 7.25 1.40 -5.71
CA LYS A 153 8.26 1.74 -6.72
C LYS A 153 8.96 0.50 -7.27
N THR A 154 9.14 -0.54 -6.44
CA THR A 154 9.67 -1.83 -6.91
C THR A 154 8.72 -2.46 -7.92
N LEU A 155 7.44 -2.62 -7.59
CA LEU A 155 6.46 -3.22 -8.50
C LEU A 155 6.28 -2.40 -9.77
N ASP A 156 6.09 -1.10 -9.64
CA ASP A 156 5.86 -0.22 -10.78
C ASP A 156 7.13 -0.07 -11.64
N GLY A 157 8.31 -0.05 -11.03
CA GLY A 157 9.59 -0.03 -11.75
C GLY A 157 9.85 -1.30 -12.56
N THR A 158 9.34 -2.46 -12.11
CA THR A 158 9.46 -3.73 -12.83
C THR A 158 8.28 -4.02 -13.74
N GLY A 159 7.32 -3.12 -13.92
CA GLY A 159 6.20 -3.38 -14.82
C GLY A 159 5.05 -4.20 -14.25
N THR A 160 5.11 -4.57 -12.97
CA THR A 160 4.22 -5.55 -12.35
C THR A 160 2.78 -5.05 -12.33
N GLN A 161 1.88 -5.83 -12.90
CA GLN A 161 0.44 -5.58 -12.89
C GLN A 161 -0.23 -6.20 -11.64
N PRO A 162 -1.29 -5.57 -11.09
CA PRO A 162 -2.15 -6.20 -10.08
C PRO A 162 -2.69 -7.55 -10.56
N ASP A 163 -2.89 -8.49 -9.64
CA ASP A 163 -3.48 -9.79 -9.93
C ASP A 163 -4.88 -9.69 -10.54
N SER A 164 -5.22 -10.58 -11.47
CA SER A 164 -6.54 -10.63 -12.10
C SER A 164 -7.70 -10.87 -11.12
N VAL A 165 -7.42 -11.39 -9.92
CA VAL A 165 -8.41 -11.57 -8.85
C VAL A 165 -9.05 -10.24 -8.41
N PHE A 166 -8.35 -9.11 -8.59
CA PHE A 166 -8.92 -7.79 -8.31
C PHE A 166 -10.07 -7.40 -9.26
N ASN A 167 -10.26 -8.11 -10.38
CA ASN A 167 -11.45 -7.93 -11.22
C ASN A 167 -12.76 -8.35 -10.53
N ALA A 168 -12.69 -9.10 -9.43
CA ALA A 168 -13.85 -9.46 -8.63
C ALA A 168 -14.31 -8.35 -7.67
N LEU A 169 -13.53 -7.26 -7.52
CA LEU A 169 -13.93 -6.10 -6.71
C LEU A 169 -15.11 -5.35 -7.35
N PRO A 170 -15.94 -4.65 -6.55
CA PRO A 170 -16.96 -3.76 -7.08
C PRO A 170 -16.39 -2.79 -8.13
N GLU A 171 -17.16 -2.55 -9.20
CA GLU A 171 -16.68 -1.75 -10.33
C GLU A 171 -16.26 -0.33 -9.94
N THR A 172 -17.00 0.31 -9.03
CA THR A 172 -16.70 1.64 -8.48
C THR A 172 -15.31 1.67 -7.85
N LEU A 173 -15.06 0.73 -6.93
CA LEU A 173 -13.78 0.58 -6.24
C LEU A 173 -12.65 0.25 -7.21
N ARG A 174 -12.86 -0.71 -8.11
CA ARG A 174 -11.86 -1.10 -9.12
C ARG A 174 -11.47 0.07 -10.01
N THR A 175 -12.45 0.87 -10.45
CA THR A 175 -12.22 2.06 -11.28
C THR A 175 -11.43 3.12 -10.52
N ALA A 176 -11.82 3.40 -9.28
CA ALA A 176 -11.16 4.41 -8.44
C ALA A 176 -9.72 4.04 -8.07
N LEU A 177 -9.45 2.74 -7.85
CA LEU A 177 -8.16 2.28 -7.31
C LEU A 177 -7.18 1.79 -8.37
N THR A 178 -7.59 1.65 -9.64
CA THR A 178 -6.68 1.39 -10.76
C THR A 178 -6.03 2.70 -11.23
N VAL A 179 -5.20 3.28 -10.36
CA VAL A 179 -4.63 4.63 -10.49
C VAL A 179 -3.37 4.73 -11.37
N GLY A 180 -2.79 3.60 -11.77
CA GLY A 180 -1.61 3.51 -12.61
C GLY A 180 -1.67 2.33 -13.57
N ARG A 181 -0.98 1.23 -13.23
CA ARG A 181 -0.95 0.02 -14.09
C ARG A 181 -2.33 -0.66 -14.14
N PRO A 182 -2.75 -1.20 -15.30
CA PRO A 182 -4.00 -1.94 -15.39
C PRO A 182 -3.89 -3.27 -14.64
N ILE A 183 -5.02 -3.76 -14.12
CA ILE A 183 -5.14 -5.12 -13.59
C ILE A 183 -4.82 -6.12 -14.71
N GLU A 184 -4.10 -7.19 -14.37
CA GLU A 184 -3.81 -8.26 -15.33
C GLU A 184 -5.11 -8.87 -15.87
N SER A 185 -5.14 -9.05 -17.20
CA SER A 185 -6.28 -9.57 -17.96
C SER A 185 -6.55 -11.04 -17.69
#